data_AF-A0A7J5D2S2-F1
#
_entry.id   AF-A0A7J5D2S2-F1
#
_cell.length_a   1.000
_cell.length_b   1.000
_cell.length_c   1.000
_cell.angle_alpha   90.00
_cell.angle_beta   90.00
_cell.angle_gamma   90.00
#
_symmetry.space_group_name_H-M   'P 1'
#
loop_
_entity.id
_entity.type
_entity.pdbx_description
1 polymer ?
#
loop_
_entity_poly.entity_id
_entity_poly.type
_entity_poly.pdbx_seq_one_letter_code
_entity_poly.pdbx_strand_id
1 'polypeptide(L)'
;MHKAASGLRTVGHHTAGPLADFKEQQHDLKALGALGALLGAKGEIERGMTTLSRLTGQLEEEWKAEAKLIGEVSDAFDLLDLLLTAQTRAKKG
;
A
#
# COMPACT_ATOMS: atom_id res chain seq x y z
N MET A 1 8.02 -5.93 -2.00
CA MET A 1 7.49 -4.62 -2.45
C MET A 1 6.76 -4.59 -3.81
N HIS A 2 6.87 -5.56 -4.74
CA HIS A 2 6.31 -5.35 -6.10
C HIS A 2 4.82 -5.67 -6.30
N LYS A 3 4.21 -6.56 -5.50
CA LYS A 3 2.84 -7.02 -5.76
C LYS A 3 1.77 -6.07 -5.25
N ALA A 4 1.85 -5.66 -3.98
CA ALA A 4 0.89 -4.72 -3.39
C ALA A 4 0.96 -3.32 -4.03
N ALA A 5 2.17 -2.80 -4.25
CA ALA A 5 2.38 -1.50 -4.90
C ALA A 5 1.89 -1.46 -6.35
N SER A 6 2.08 -2.55 -7.11
CA SER A 6 1.53 -2.68 -8.47
C SER A 6 -0.01 -2.72 -8.45
N GLY A 7 -0.60 -3.45 -7.50
CA GLY A 7 -2.05 -3.49 -7.31
C GLY A 7 -2.66 -2.12 -6.99
N LEU A 8 -2.01 -1.31 -6.15
CA LEU A 8 -2.50 0.03 -5.78
C LEU A 8 -2.60 0.96 -7.00
N ARG A 9 -1.65 0.87 -7.93
CA ARG A 9 -1.65 1.66 -9.17
C ARG A 9 -2.85 1.32 -10.07
N THR A 10 -3.24 0.04 -10.13
CA THR A 10 -4.39 -0.43 -10.91
C THR A 10 -5.73 -0.02 -10.29
N VAL A 11 -5.85 -0.05 -8.95
CA VAL A 11 -7.11 0.32 -8.29
C VAL A 11 -7.49 1.78 -8.52
N GLY A 12 -6.52 2.67 -8.71
CA GLY A 12 -6.78 4.07 -9.10
C GLY A 12 -7.69 4.20 -10.33
N HIS A 13 -7.60 3.27 -11.30
CA HIS A 13 -8.48 3.26 -12.48
C HIS A 13 -9.93 2.86 -12.16
N HIS A 14 -10.13 2.00 -11.17
CA HIS A 14 -11.45 1.53 -10.75
C HIS A 14 -12.15 2.47 -9.75
N THR A 15 -11.42 3.40 -9.13
CA THR A 15 -12.01 4.37 -8.20
C THR A 15 -12.16 5.77 -8.78
N ALA A 16 -11.23 6.22 -9.64
CA ALA A 16 -11.23 7.61 -10.11
C ALA A 16 -12.35 7.91 -11.12
N GLY A 17 -12.58 7.01 -12.08
CA GLY A 17 -13.63 7.15 -13.10
C GLY A 17 -15.04 7.14 -12.48
N PRO A 18 -15.41 6.08 -11.73
CA PRO A 18 -16.73 6.02 -11.08
C PRO A 18 -17.01 7.18 -10.11
N LEU A 19 -15.99 7.72 -9.44
CA LEU A 19 -16.14 8.89 -8.58
C LEU A 19 -16.42 10.18 -9.36
N ALA A 20 -15.84 10.33 -10.56
CA ALA A 20 -16.13 11.45 -11.45
C ALA A 20 -17.57 11.36 -11.97
N ASP A 21 -17.98 10.18 -12.46
CA ASP A 21 -19.35 9.93 -12.95
C ASP A 21 -20.40 10.19 -11.87
N PHE A 22 -20.14 9.74 -10.64
CA PHE A 22 -21.00 9.99 -9.49
C PHE A 22 -21.16 11.49 -9.21
N LYS A 23 -20.07 12.25 -9.26
CA LYS A 23 -20.08 13.71 -9.01
C LYS A 23 -20.81 14.50 -10.10
N GLU A 24 -20.77 14.02 -11.34
CA GLU A 24 -21.47 14.65 -12.46
C GLU A 24 -22.98 14.37 -12.39
N GLN A 25 -23.36 13.12 -12.09
CA GLN A 25 -24.76 12.68 -12.12
C GLN A 25 -25.55 13.01 -10.85
N GLN A 26 -24.89 13.31 -9.71
CA GLN A 26 -25.60 13.66 -8.47
C GLN A 26 -26.47 14.92 -8.58
N HIS A 27 -26.21 15.78 -9.57
CA HIS A 27 -26.95 17.03 -9.76
C HIS A 27 -28.20 16.87 -10.62
N ASP A 28 -28.35 15.74 -11.35
CA ASP A 28 -29.46 15.49 -12.27
C ASP A 28 -30.32 14.30 -11.83
N LEU A 29 -30.78 14.35 -10.58
CA LEU A 29 -31.55 13.29 -9.91
C LEU A 29 -33.00 13.12 -10.43
N LYS A 30 -33.43 13.94 -11.40
CA LYS A 30 -34.83 13.97 -11.85
C LYS A 30 -35.19 12.85 -12.83
N ALA A 31 -34.21 12.19 -13.44
CA ALA A 31 -34.42 11.04 -14.31
C ALA A 31 -34.19 9.72 -13.54
N LEU A 32 -35.15 8.79 -13.61
CA LEU A 32 -35.04 7.44 -13.01
C LEU A 32 -33.77 6.70 -13.50
N GLY A 33 -33.27 7.02 -14.70
CA GLY A 33 -32.01 6.51 -15.23
C GLY A 33 -30.74 7.03 -14.52
N ALA A 34 -30.76 8.27 -14.03
CA ALA A 34 -29.64 8.83 -13.25
C ALA A 34 -29.50 8.14 -11.89
N LEU A 35 -30.61 7.72 -11.28
CA LEU A 35 -30.60 7.00 -10.02
C LEU A 35 -29.97 5.59 -10.16
N GLY A 36 -30.25 4.90 -11.27
CA GLY A 36 -29.63 3.60 -11.58
C GLY A 36 -28.13 3.71 -11.85
N ALA A 37 -27.70 4.76 -12.56
CA ALA A 37 -26.29 5.02 -12.84
C ALA A 37 -25.51 5.40 -11.56
N LEU A 38 -26.11 6.20 -10.67
CA LEU A 38 -25.54 6.53 -9.35
C LEU A 38 -25.38 5.29 -8.44
N LEU A 39 -26.35 4.37 -8.45
CA LEU A 39 -26.25 3.11 -7.71
C LEU A 39 -25.15 2.20 -8.27
N GLY A 40 -25.00 2.14 -9.59
CA GLY A 40 -23.90 1.45 -10.25
C GLY A 40 -22.53 2.03 -9.88
N ALA A 41 -22.38 3.35 -9.96
CA ALA A 41 -21.17 4.06 -9.58
C ALA A 41 -20.82 3.84 -8.10
N LYS A 42 -21.81 3.91 -7.20
CA LYS A 42 -21.63 3.58 -5.77
C LYS A 42 -21.07 2.17 -5.59
N GLY A 43 -21.62 1.17 -6.29
CA GLY A 43 -21.16 -0.22 -6.22
C GLY A 43 -19.72 -0.41 -6.70
N GLU A 44 -19.31 0.29 -7.77
CA GLU A 44 -17.91 0.26 -8.23
C GLU A 44 -16.97 0.96 -7.25
N ILE A 45 -17.36 2.09 -6.68
CA ILE A 45 -16.58 2.79 -5.66
C ILE A 45 -16.38 1.91 -4.42
N GLU A 46 -17.42 1.23 -3.94
CA GLU A 46 -17.32 0.30 -2.80
C GLU A 46 -16.36 -0.87 -3.07
N ARG A 47 -16.40 -1.45 -4.28
CA ARG A 47 -15.44 -2.47 -4.70
C ARG A 47 -14.01 -1.92 -4.75
N GLY A 48 -13.83 -0.73 -5.28
CA GLY A 48 -12.55 -0.04 -5.33
C GLY A 48 -11.98 0.22 -3.94
N MET A 49 -12.78 0.74 -3.02
CA MET A 49 -12.40 0.99 -1.62
C MET A 49 -12.05 -0.29 -0.87
N THR A 50 -12.81 -1.37 -1.06
CA THR A 50 -12.51 -2.69 -0.47
C THR A 50 -11.17 -3.21 -0.99
N THR A 51 -10.90 -3.02 -2.27
CA THR A 51 -9.64 -3.44 -2.89
C THR A 51 -8.46 -2.61 -2.38
N LEU A 52 -8.62 -1.28 -2.23
CA LEU A 52 -7.61 -0.40 -1.63
C LEU A 52 -7.30 -0.83 -0.19
N SER A 53 -8.32 -1.10 0.63
CA SER A 53 -8.14 -1.55 2.01
C SER A 53 -7.35 -2.87 2.08
N ARG A 54 -7.65 -3.83 1.20
CA ARG A 54 -6.90 -5.09 1.15
C ARG A 54 -5.44 -4.88 0.75
N LEU A 55 -5.18 -4.08 -0.29
CA LEU A 55 -3.83 -3.86 -0.80
C LEU A 55 -2.97 -3.04 0.16
N THR A 56 -3.55 -2.07 0.87
CA THR A 56 -2.86 -1.30 1.91
C THR A 56 -2.47 -2.20 3.08
N GLY A 57 -3.34 -3.12 3.51
CA GLY A 57 -2.97 -4.12 4.52
C GLY A 57 -1.84 -5.05 4.05
N GLN A 58 -1.85 -5.48 2.78
CA GLN A 58 -0.73 -6.27 2.24
C GLN A 58 0.58 -5.48 2.19
N LEU A 59 0.53 -4.19 1.87
CA LEU A 59 1.71 -3.32 1.87
C LEU A 59 2.28 -3.16 3.29
N GLU A 60 1.42 -3.04 4.30
CA GLU A 60 1.86 -2.98 5.71
C GLU A 60 2.64 -4.23 6.12
N GLU A 61 2.14 -5.43 5.76
CA GLU A 61 2.82 -6.69 6.05
C GLU A 61 4.14 -6.83 5.28
N GLU A 62 4.18 -6.42 4.00
CA GLU A 62 5.42 -6.37 3.23
C GLU A 62 6.46 -5.44 3.89
N TRP A 63 6.03 -4.26 4.38
CA TRP A 63 6.91 -3.32 5.08
C TRP A 63 7.40 -3.84 6.42
N LYS A 64 6.56 -4.53 7.21
CA LYS A 64 6.99 -5.17 8.47
C LYS A 64 8.09 -6.20 8.22
N ALA A 65 7.94 -7.03 7.18
CA ALA A 65 8.94 -8.03 6.83
C ALA A 65 10.27 -7.38 6.42
N GLU A 66 10.22 -6.31 5.63
CA GLU A 66 11.41 -5.60 5.17
C GLU A 66 12.12 -4.87 6.31
N ALA A 67 11.36 -4.22 7.20
CA ALA A 67 11.90 -3.59 8.40
C ALA A 67 12.62 -4.60 9.30
N LYS A 68 12.06 -5.81 9.45
CA LYS A 68 12.71 -6.89 10.20
C LYS A 68 14.03 -7.31 9.57
N LEU A 69 14.07 -7.48 8.24
CA LEU A 69 15.30 -7.83 7.53
C LEU A 69 16.38 -6.74 7.70
N ILE A 70 16.00 -5.46 7.60
CA ILE A 70 16.92 -4.35 7.82
C ILE A 70 17.48 -4.37 9.25
N GLY A 71 16.64 -4.67 10.25
CA GLY A 71 17.08 -4.86 11.63
C GLY A 71 18.11 -5.98 11.78
N GLU A 72 17.82 -7.16 11.21
CA GLU A 72 18.75 -8.31 11.23
C GLU A 72 20.09 -7.99 10.55
N VAL A 73 20.06 -7.21 9.45
CA VAL A 73 21.27 -6.72 8.79
C VAL A 73 22.03 -5.76 9.70
N SER A 74 21.36 -4.79 10.33
CA SER A 74 21.98 -3.85 11.26
C SER A 74 22.68 -4.57 12.42
N ASP A 75 22.00 -5.54 13.05
CA ASP A 75 22.56 -6.33 14.16
C ASP A 75 23.84 -7.09 13.74
N ALA A 76 23.88 -7.59 12.50
CA ALA A 76 25.04 -8.28 11.96
C ALA A 76 26.25 -7.32 11.75
N PHE A 77 25.99 -6.08 11.31
CA PHE A 77 27.03 -5.06 11.19
C PHE A 77 27.55 -4.61 12.56
N ASP A 78 26.68 -4.43 13.56
CA ASP A 78 27.09 -4.11 14.93
C ASP A 78 27.99 -5.21 15.52
N LEU A 79 27.66 -6.47 15.27
CA LEU A 79 28.51 -7.60 15.66
C LEU A 79 29.86 -7.58 14.94
N LEU A 80 29.87 -7.31 13.63
CA LEU A 80 31.10 -7.20 12.85
C LEU A 80 32.02 -6.11 13.41
N ASP A 81 31.49 -4.94 13.73
CA ASP A 81 32.24 -3.83 14.32
C ASP A 81 32.82 -4.20 15.69
N LEU A 82 32.08 -4.93 16.51
CA LEU A 82 32.56 -5.43 17.80
C LEU A 82 33.72 -6.42 17.63
N LEU A 83 33.62 -7.34 16.66
CA LEU A 83 34.68 -8.30 16.35
C LEU A 83 35.94 -7.61 15.81
N LEU A 84 35.79 -6.63 14.92
CA LEU A 84 36.91 -5.84 14.39
C LEU A 84 37.60 -5.02 15.49
N THR A 85 36.82 -4.44 16.41
CA THR A 85 37.34 -3.70 17.57
C THR A 85 38.12 -4.63 18.50
N ALA A 86 37.57 -5.82 18.80
CA ALA A 86 38.23 -6.82 19.63
C ALA A 86 39.56 -7.30 19.00
N GLN A 87 39.56 -7.60 17.70
CA GLN A 87 40.77 -7.98 16.97
C GLN A 87 41.84 -6.87 17.00
N THR A 88 41.43 -5.61 16.84
CA THR A 88 42.35 -4.47 16.87
C THR A 88 42.98 -4.29 18.25
N ARG A 89 42.21 -4.52 19.32
CA ARG A 89 42.74 -4.52 20.70
C ARG A 89 43.70 -5.68 20.94
N ALA A 90 43.37 -6.88 20.48
CA ALA A 90 44.23 -8.06 20.60
C ALA A 90 45.58 -7.91 19.87
N LYS A 91 45.63 -7.15 18.76
CA LYS A 91 46.89 -6.85 18.04
C LYS A 91 47.76 -5.77 18.69
N LYS A 92 47.22 -4.96 19.61
CA LYS A 92 47.94 -3.86 20.30
C LYS A 92 48.43 -4.24 21.71
N GLY A 93 47.97 -5.37 22.24
CA GLY A 93 48.37 -5.91 23.55
C GLY A 93 49.47 -6.96 23.45
#